data_AF-A0A923LC43-F1
#
_entry.id   AF-A0A923LC43-F1
#
_cell.length_a   1.000
_cell.length_b   1.000
_cell.length_c   1.000
_cell.angle_alpha   90.00
_cell.angle_beta   90.00
_cell.angle_gamma   90.00
#
_symmetry.space_group_name_H-M   'P 1'
#
loop_
_entity.id
_entity.type
_entity.pdbx_description
1 polymer ?
#
loop_
_entity_poly.entity_id
_entity_poly.type
_entity_poly.pdbx_seq_one_letter_code
_entity_poly.pdbx_strand_id
1 'polypeptide(L)'
;MNRVRELVGASCAYEYGFSGKGIGIAVLDSGINDAHPDLQGRLVYSYNYTNDSEHAPDDCGHGTHISGIIGGTGVASGGRYQGLAPRCHFVSLKILDQRGNGSSQSLIRALHWILEQGKEYGIRIVNISVGGSVPRHAGPTELVKAVEEVWDAGYLVCAAAGNQGPDRSSITVPGTSPAIITVGASDDERAVRVQGQRKRHYSGRGPTPELVEKPDLVAPGASILSCNSFFGQPGAGYYTAKSGTSMATPAVVGALALLCEKEPALTNRQIKERLCISCRNLGYPRNRQGCGRLWLPGLLGLEEASSRE
;
A
#
# COMPACT_ATOMS: atom_id res chain seq x y z
N MET A 1 -7.05 2.99 -11.95
CA MET A 1 -7.56 3.63 -10.73
C MET A 1 -9.04 3.96 -10.70
N ASN A 2 -9.71 4.39 -11.78
CA ASN A 2 -11.14 4.78 -11.72
C ASN A 2 -12.05 3.75 -11.03
N ARG A 3 -11.96 2.48 -11.46
CA ARG A 3 -12.69 1.36 -10.83
C ARG A 3 -12.38 1.20 -9.33
N VAL A 4 -11.14 1.41 -8.92
CA VAL A 4 -10.74 1.31 -7.51
C VAL A 4 -11.45 2.39 -6.71
N ARG A 5 -11.35 3.66 -7.15
CA ARG A 5 -11.99 4.81 -6.49
C ARG A 5 -13.50 4.62 -6.34
N GLU A 6 -14.16 4.11 -7.36
CA GLU A 6 -15.59 3.78 -7.34
C GLU A 6 -15.91 2.69 -6.30
N LEU A 7 -15.19 1.55 -6.33
CA LEU A 7 -15.43 0.41 -5.44
C LEU A 7 -15.22 0.73 -3.95
N VAL A 8 -14.35 1.70 -3.65
CA VAL A 8 -14.04 2.13 -2.27
C VAL A 8 -14.80 3.40 -1.87
N GLY A 9 -15.61 4.00 -2.75
CA GLY A 9 -16.41 5.19 -2.44
C GLY A 9 -15.59 6.47 -2.27
N ALA A 10 -14.54 6.67 -3.07
CA ALA A 10 -13.61 7.78 -2.87
C ALA A 10 -14.16 9.18 -3.19
N SER A 11 -15.28 9.29 -3.90
CA SER A 11 -15.86 10.59 -4.28
C SER A 11 -16.17 11.47 -3.06
N CYS A 12 -16.68 10.89 -1.97
CA CYS A 12 -17.02 11.63 -0.76
C CYS A 12 -15.82 12.38 -0.17
N ALA A 13 -14.62 11.81 -0.25
CA ALA A 13 -13.42 12.48 0.25
C ALA A 13 -13.14 13.78 -0.51
N TYR A 14 -13.30 13.75 -1.84
CA TYR A 14 -13.01 14.89 -2.71
C TYR A 14 -14.10 15.96 -2.65
N GLU A 15 -15.37 15.56 -2.50
CA GLU A 15 -16.49 16.48 -2.29
C GLU A 15 -16.31 17.31 -1.00
N TYR A 16 -15.75 16.69 0.04
CA TYR A 16 -15.39 17.37 1.29
C TYR A 16 -13.99 18.01 1.26
N GLY A 17 -13.30 17.99 0.11
CA GLY A 17 -12.02 18.69 -0.09
C GLY A 17 -10.77 17.95 0.40
N PHE A 18 -10.88 16.71 0.87
CA PHE A 18 -9.72 15.89 1.26
C PHE A 18 -8.97 15.37 0.04
N SER A 19 -7.65 15.42 0.09
CA SER A 19 -6.75 15.08 -1.02
C SER A 19 -5.43 14.46 -0.59
N GLY A 20 -5.23 14.25 0.72
CA GLY A 20 -3.99 13.81 1.36
C GLY A 20 -2.95 14.91 1.49
N LYS A 21 -3.36 16.19 1.46
CA LYS A 21 -2.44 17.33 1.48
C LYS A 21 -1.65 17.34 2.80
N GLY A 22 -0.33 17.53 2.69
CA GLY A 22 0.56 17.62 3.84
C GLY A 22 0.91 16.29 4.50
N ILE A 23 0.44 15.17 3.94
CA ILE A 23 0.76 13.83 4.45
C ILE A 23 1.93 13.24 3.67
N GLY A 24 3.03 12.97 4.37
CA GLY A 24 4.19 12.28 3.82
C GLY A 24 4.02 10.77 3.86
N ILE A 25 4.40 10.11 2.76
CA ILE A 25 4.28 8.66 2.60
C ILE A 25 5.63 8.08 2.22
N ALA A 26 6.16 7.21 3.06
CA ALA A 26 7.36 6.43 2.77
C ALA A 26 6.99 5.21 1.92
N VAL A 27 7.59 5.09 0.74
CA VAL A 27 7.42 3.94 -0.16
C VAL A 27 8.71 3.13 -0.16
N LEU A 28 8.67 1.96 0.48
CA LEU A 28 9.81 1.04 0.56
C LEU A 28 9.65 0.01 -0.55
N ASP A 29 10.22 0.29 -1.71
CA ASP A 29 9.94 -0.43 -2.96
C ASP A 29 11.13 -0.36 -3.95
N SER A 30 10.91 -0.43 -5.27
CA SER A 30 11.94 -0.37 -6.31
C SER A 30 12.41 1.03 -6.70
N GLY A 31 11.92 2.07 -6.04
CA GLY A 31 12.16 3.48 -6.39
C GLY A 31 10.89 4.17 -6.92
N ILE A 32 10.98 5.47 -7.20
CA ILE A 32 9.91 6.24 -7.82
C ILE A 32 10.49 7.05 -8.99
N ASN A 33 9.91 6.92 -10.19
CA ASN A 33 10.19 7.83 -11.29
C ASN A 33 9.28 9.05 -11.18
N ASP A 34 9.79 10.12 -10.58
CA ASP A 34 9.08 11.38 -10.36
C ASP A 34 9.03 12.28 -11.60
N ALA A 35 9.75 11.95 -12.69
CA ALA A 35 9.56 12.61 -13.97
C ALA A 35 8.18 12.32 -14.59
N HIS A 36 7.49 11.27 -14.10
CA HIS A 36 6.13 10.97 -14.55
C HIS A 36 5.19 12.16 -14.22
N PRO A 37 4.39 12.67 -15.18
CA PRO A 37 3.57 13.87 -14.97
C PRO A 37 2.65 13.80 -13.74
N ASP A 38 2.13 12.60 -13.45
CA ASP A 38 1.27 12.39 -12.29
C ASP A 38 1.99 12.45 -10.94
N LEU A 39 3.33 12.39 -10.88
CA LEU A 39 4.13 12.31 -9.65
C LEU A 39 5.11 13.49 -9.48
N GLN A 40 5.30 14.30 -10.52
CA GLN A 40 6.25 15.39 -10.57
C GLN A 40 6.13 16.37 -9.41
N GLY A 41 7.27 16.76 -8.84
CA GLY A 41 7.39 17.78 -7.80
C GLY A 41 6.91 17.32 -6.41
N ARG A 42 6.69 16.02 -6.20
CA ARG A 42 6.19 15.48 -4.93
C ARG A 42 7.07 14.41 -4.31
N LEU A 43 8.17 14.03 -4.96
CA LEU A 43 9.22 13.22 -4.36
C LEU A 43 10.17 14.16 -3.60
N VAL A 44 10.13 14.13 -2.26
CA VAL A 44 10.91 15.06 -1.42
C VAL A 44 12.24 14.47 -0.95
N TYR A 45 12.37 13.14 -0.99
CA TYR A 45 13.60 12.44 -0.65
C TYR A 45 13.64 11.08 -1.36
N SER A 46 14.83 10.66 -1.78
CA SER A 46 15.06 9.32 -2.30
C SER A 46 16.42 8.79 -1.89
N TYR A 47 16.48 7.50 -1.53
CA TYR A 47 17.74 6.82 -1.26
C TYR A 47 17.67 5.34 -1.66
N ASN A 48 18.80 4.79 -2.10
CA ASN A 48 18.92 3.43 -2.57
C ASN A 48 19.71 2.55 -1.58
N TYR A 49 19.00 1.69 -0.85
CA TYR A 49 19.56 0.74 0.11
C TYR A 49 20.00 -0.58 -0.53
N THR A 50 19.89 -0.72 -1.86
CA THR A 50 20.42 -1.90 -2.58
C THR A 50 21.91 -1.77 -2.89
N ASN A 51 22.41 -0.54 -3.00
CA ASN A 51 23.80 -0.23 -3.31
C ASN A 51 24.36 1.01 -2.58
N ASP A 52 23.65 1.50 -1.56
CA ASP A 52 24.02 2.64 -0.70
C ASP A 52 24.32 3.92 -1.50
N SER A 53 23.35 4.35 -2.30
CA SER A 53 23.48 5.51 -3.19
C SER A 53 22.28 6.46 -3.11
N GLU A 54 22.54 7.76 -3.32
CA GLU A 54 21.48 8.76 -3.55
C GLU A 54 20.80 8.57 -4.92
N HIS A 55 21.45 7.87 -5.85
CA HIS A 55 20.84 7.50 -7.12
C HIS A 55 19.87 6.33 -6.95
N ALA A 56 18.57 6.63 -6.93
CA ALA A 56 17.49 5.69 -6.64
C ALA A 56 16.40 5.63 -7.72
N PRO A 57 16.74 5.35 -8.99
CA PRO A 57 15.76 5.27 -10.07
C PRO A 57 14.81 4.07 -9.88
N ASP A 58 13.59 4.20 -10.41
CA ASP A 58 12.67 3.06 -10.53
C ASP A 58 12.91 2.27 -11.83
N ASP A 59 13.96 1.45 -11.80
CA ASP A 59 14.38 0.54 -12.88
C ASP A 59 13.55 -0.75 -12.99
N CYS A 60 12.64 -1.01 -12.03
CA CYS A 60 11.70 -2.14 -12.07
C CYS A 60 10.29 -1.70 -12.53
N GLY A 61 9.91 -0.47 -12.21
CA GLY A 61 8.57 0.08 -12.47
C GLY A 61 7.49 -0.35 -11.47
N HIS A 62 7.85 -1.01 -10.37
CA HIS A 62 6.90 -1.41 -9.34
C HIS A 62 6.56 -0.23 -8.43
N GLY A 63 7.56 0.43 -7.84
CA GLY A 63 7.35 1.55 -6.92
C GLY A 63 6.63 2.75 -7.55
N THR A 64 6.90 3.09 -8.82
CA THR A 64 6.14 4.14 -9.54
C THR A 64 4.67 3.75 -9.69
N HIS A 65 4.38 2.48 -9.95
CA HIS A 65 3.00 1.99 -10.07
C HIS A 65 2.27 2.09 -8.73
N ILE A 66 2.93 1.71 -7.64
CA ILE A 66 2.46 1.87 -6.25
C ILE A 66 2.15 3.33 -5.94
N SER A 67 3.11 4.24 -6.17
CA SER A 67 2.96 5.67 -5.89
C SER A 67 1.83 6.31 -6.70
N GLY A 68 1.61 5.86 -7.93
CA GLY A 68 0.45 6.27 -8.73
C GLY A 68 -0.89 5.86 -8.12
N ILE A 69 -0.99 4.68 -7.51
CA ILE A 69 -2.22 4.21 -6.82
C ILE A 69 -2.47 5.05 -5.56
N ILE A 70 -1.40 5.30 -4.79
CA ILE A 70 -1.46 6.10 -3.57
C ILE A 70 -1.95 7.50 -3.91
N GLY A 71 -1.27 8.19 -4.82
CA GLY A 71 -1.46 9.63 -4.97
C GLY A 71 -1.08 10.20 -6.32
N GLY A 72 -1.11 9.44 -7.43
CA GLY A 72 -0.96 10.03 -8.77
C GLY A 72 -2.02 11.11 -9.04
N THR A 73 -1.66 12.26 -9.62
CA THR A 73 -2.63 13.34 -9.88
C THR A 73 -3.61 12.99 -10.99
N GLY A 74 -3.30 12.01 -11.84
CA GLY A 74 -4.12 11.65 -13.00
C GLY A 74 -4.00 12.63 -14.17
N VAL A 75 -3.10 13.63 -14.13
CA VAL A 75 -3.00 14.67 -15.15
C VAL A 75 -2.77 14.11 -16.55
N ALA A 76 -1.94 13.06 -16.69
CA ALA A 76 -1.68 12.42 -17.98
C ALA A 76 -2.89 11.64 -18.56
N SER A 77 -3.98 11.51 -17.78
CA SER A 77 -5.24 10.88 -18.19
C SER A 77 -6.46 11.78 -18.04
N GLY A 78 -6.28 13.10 -17.83
CA GLY A 78 -7.39 14.02 -17.57
C GLY A 78 -8.16 13.68 -16.28
N GLY A 79 -7.47 13.19 -15.25
CA GLY A 79 -8.05 12.83 -13.94
C GLY A 79 -8.64 11.42 -13.87
N ARG A 80 -8.67 10.66 -14.98
CA ARG A 80 -9.29 9.31 -15.02
C ARG A 80 -8.56 8.31 -14.13
N TYR A 81 -7.24 8.38 -14.06
CA TYR A 81 -6.41 7.44 -13.31
C TYR A 81 -5.73 8.05 -12.08
N GLN A 82 -6.29 9.13 -11.55
CA GLN A 82 -5.86 9.70 -10.27
C GLN A 82 -5.88 8.65 -9.15
N GLY A 83 -4.85 8.70 -8.29
CA GLY A 83 -4.75 7.95 -7.04
C GLY A 83 -5.75 8.43 -5.99
N LEU A 84 -5.67 7.87 -4.78
CA LEU A 84 -6.60 8.23 -3.71
C LEU A 84 -6.25 9.55 -3.03
N ALA A 85 -4.97 9.82 -2.79
CA ALA A 85 -4.44 11.00 -2.12
C ALA A 85 -3.56 11.84 -3.08
N PRO A 86 -4.15 12.52 -4.09
CA PRO A 86 -3.40 13.19 -5.15
C PRO A 86 -2.47 14.33 -4.69
N ARG A 87 -2.61 14.82 -3.44
CA ARG A 87 -1.81 15.91 -2.87
C ARG A 87 -0.87 15.49 -1.75
N CYS A 88 -0.69 14.18 -1.53
CA CYS A 88 0.38 13.69 -0.65
C CYS A 88 1.77 13.90 -1.29
N HIS A 89 2.82 13.84 -0.46
CA HIS A 89 4.21 13.82 -0.91
C HIS A 89 4.88 12.50 -0.54
N PHE A 90 5.94 12.16 -1.25
CA PHE A 90 6.58 10.85 -1.21
C PHE A 90 8.02 10.93 -0.72
N VAL A 91 8.38 9.93 0.05
CA VAL A 91 9.76 9.58 0.39
C VAL A 91 10.04 8.20 -0.20
N SER A 92 10.98 8.08 -1.13
CA SER A 92 11.29 6.84 -1.83
C SER A 92 12.51 6.16 -1.21
N LEU A 93 12.30 5.05 -0.50
CA LEU A 93 13.39 4.24 0.04
C LEU A 93 13.51 2.97 -0.82
N LYS A 94 14.40 3.02 -1.82
CA LYS A 94 14.59 1.91 -2.76
C LYS A 94 15.28 0.75 -2.05
N ILE A 95 14.56 -0.36 -1.92
CA ILE A 95 15.01 -1.61 -1.29
C ILE A 95 14.95 -2.81 -2.26
N LEU A 96 14.43 -2.61 -3.48
CA LEU A 96 14.40 -3.62 -4.54
C LEU A 96 15.26 -3.22 -5.74
N ASP A 97 15.91 -4.21 -6.34
CA ASP A 97 16.64 -4.09 -7.60
C ASP A 97 15.70 -4.03 -8.82
N GLN A 98 16.28 -3.88 -10.02
CA GLN A 98 15.56 -3.87 -11.31
C GLN A 98 14.70 -5.11 -11.59
N ARG A 99 14.98 -6.24 -10.92
CA ARG A 99 14.22 -7.50 -11.04
C ARG A 99 13.16 -7.64 -9.96
N GLY A 100 13.05 -6.69 -9.04
CA GLY A 100 12.13 -6.72 -7.91
C GLY A 100 12.63 -7.57 -6.73
N ASN A 101 13.93 -7.89 -6.68
CA ASN A 101 14.54 -8.61 -5.55
C ASN A 101 15.09 -7.63 -4.52
N GLY A 102 14.96 -7.96 -3.25
CA GLY A 102 15.52 -7.17 -2.15
C GLY A 102 15.97 -8.06 -0.99
N SER A 103 16.61 -7.45 -0.01
CA SER A 103 17.06 -8.13 1.20
C SER A 103 16.31 -7.59 2.43
N SER A 104 16.07 -8.46 3.42
CA SER A 104 15.51 -8.02 4.71
C SER A 104 16.40 -6.97 5.39
N GLN A 105 17.72 -7.03 5.18
CA GLN A 105 18.68 -6.07 5.73
C GLN A 105 18.48 -4.66 5.15
N SER A 106 18.33 -4.54 3.83
CA SER A 106 18.02 -3.25 3.17
C SER A 106 16.69 -2.67 3.69
N LEU A 107 15.68 -3.53 3.88
CA LEU A 107 14.39 -3.12 4.43
C LEU A 107 14.50 -2.64 5.88
N ILE A 108 15.21 -3.38 6.74
CA ILE A 108 15.44 -3.01 8.14
C ILE A 108 16.21 -1.67 8.24
N ARG A 109 17.26 -1.47 7.44
CA ARG A 109 18.00 -0.20 7.42
C ARG A 109 17.12 0.99 6.99
N ALA A 110 16.24 0.79 6.00
CA ALA A 110 15.29 1.81 5.59
C ALA A 110 14.27 2.13 6.70
N LEU A 111 13.81 1.13 7.47
CA LEU A 111 12.92 1.33 8.61
C LEU A 111 13.60 2.12 9.75
N HIS A 112 14.88 1.82 10.06
CA HIS A 112 15.64 2.60 11.03
C HIS A 112 15.79 4.07 10.61
N TRP A 113 16.06 4.33 9.33
CA TRP A 113 16.10 5.71 8.82
C TRP A 113 14.76 6.44 9.01
N ILE A 114 13.62 5.77 8.87
CA ILE A 114 12.29 6.37 9.15
C ILE A 114 12.16 6.74 10.63
N LEU A 115 12.67 5.91 11.55
CA LEU A 115 12.65 6.22 12.98
C LEU A 115 13.45 7.49 13.30
N GLU A 116 14.61 7.64 12.65
CA GLU A 116 15.53 8.75 12.87
C GLU A 116 15.06 10.06 12.19
N GLN A 117 14.65 9.98 10.92
CA GLN A 117 14.46 11.14 10.04
C GLN A 117 13.02 11.34 9.59
N GLY A 118 12.15 10.33 9.74
CA GLY A 118 10.83 10.33 9.10
C GLY A 118 9.92 11.48 9.52
N LYS A 119 10.04 11.97 10.76
CA LYS A 119 9.28 13.12 11.24
C LYS A 119 9.63 14.41 10.49
N GLU A 120 10.90 14.61 10.14
CA GLU A 120 11.37 15.81 9.42
C GLU A 120 10.79 15.90 8.01
N TYR A 121 10.57 14.75 7.38
CA TYR A 121 9.91 14.64 6.07
C TYR A 121 8.38 14.58 6.16
N GLY A 122 7.80 14.77 7.35
CA GLY A 122 6.35 14.71 7.56
C GLY A 122 5.74 13.33 7.26
N ILE A 123 6.52 12.26 7.40
CA ILE A 123 6.05 10.90 7.13
C ILE A 123 5.00 10.53 8.18
N ARG A 124 3.82 10.11 7.72
CA ARG A 124 2.77 9.56 8.59
C ARG A 124 2.53 8.08 8.32
N ILE A 125 2.76 7.64 7.08
CA ILE A 125 2.41 6.31 6.60
C ILE A 125 3.61 5.69 5.87
N VAL A 126 3.85 4.40 6.13
CA VAL A 126 4.89 3.57 5.52
C VAL A 126 4.22 2.46 4.72
N ASN A 127 4.48 2.41 3.42
CA ASN A 127 3.99 1.38 2.51
C ASN A 127 5.08 0.35 2.20
N ILE A 128 4.81 -0.91 2.50
CA ILE A 128 5.67 -2.06 2.23
C ILE A 128 4.91 -3.04 1.34
N SER A 129 5.01 -2.84 0.02
CA SER A 129 4.30 -3.67 -0.97
C SER A 129 5.14 -4.85 -1.48
N VAL A 130 5.99 -5.38 -0.61
CA VAL A 130 6.90 -6.50 -0.83
C VAL A 130 6.73 -7.54 0.28
N GLY A 131 6.96 -8.80 -0.04
CA GLY A 131 6.78 -9.90 0.91
C GLY A 131 7.87 -10.96 0.76
N GLY A 132 8.40 -11.42 1.89
CA GLY A 132 9.36 -12.51 1.96
C GLY A 132 8.73 -13.83 2.40
N SER A 133 9.43 -14.94 2.18
CA SER A 133 9.05 -16.24 2.73
C SER A 133 9.02 -16.20 4.25
N VAL A 134 8.05 -16.90 4.86
CA VAL A 134 7.94 -17.01 6.32
C VAL A 134 8.76 -18.22 6.79
N PRO A 135 9.80 -18.04 7.63
CA PRO A 135 10.47 -19.18 8.26
C PRO A 135 9.48 -19.90 9.18
N ARG A 136 9.29 -21.21 8.99
CA ARG A 136 8.42 -21.99 9.87
C ARG A 136 9.05 -22.09 11.27
N HIS A 137 8.25 -21.86 12.31
CA HIS A 137 8.60 -22.10 13.72
C HIS A 137 9.76 -21.25 14.31
N ALA A 138 10.06 -20.08 13.73
CA ALA A 138 11.19 -19.25 14.18
C ALA A 138 10.81 -18.11 15.16
N GLY A 139 9.52 -17.96 15.51
CA GLY A 139 9.04 -16.77 16.22
C GLY A 139 9.13 -15.50 15.35
N PRO A 140 8.94 -14.30 15.95
CA PRO A 140 8.98 -13.04 15.20
C PRO A 140 10.36 -12.81 14.60
N THR A 141 10.43 -12.75 13.26
CA THR A 141 11.66 -12.41 12.54
C THR A 141 12.16 -11.01 12.94
N GLU A 142 13.46 -10.73 12.77
CA GLU A 142 14.02 -9.39 12.98
C GLU A 142 13.26 -8.31 12.19
N LEU A 143 12.82 -8.67 10.98
CA LEU A 143 12.01 -7.78 10.15
C LEU A 143 10.63 -7.49 10.77
N VAL A 144 9.99 -8.46 11.42
CA VAL A 144 8.73 -8.24 12.15
C VAL A 144 8.95 -7.28 13.31
N LYS A 145 10.03 -7.44 14.07
CA LYS A 145 10.38 -6.53 15.17
C LYS A 145 10.63 -5.12 14.67
N ALA A 146 11.39 -4.96 13.58
CA ALA A 146 11.69 -3.66 13.01
C ALA A 146 10.42 -2.91 12.54
N VAL A 147 9.45 -3.59 11.91
CA VAL A 147 8.19 -2.92 11.54
C VAL A 147 7.32 -2.58 12.75
N GLU A 148 7.39 -3.37 13.81
CA GLU A 148 6.70 -3.10 15.07
C GLU A 148 7.31 -1.91 15.81
N GLU A 149 8.63 -1.72 15.76
CA GLU A 149 9.29 -0.52 16.29
C GLU A 149 8.82 0.75 15.54
N VAL A 150 8.73 0.70 14.20
CA VAL A 150 8.18 1.81 13.40
C VAL A 150 6.71 2.05 13.73
N TRP A 151 5.93 1.00 13.95
CA TRP A 151 4.54 1.13 14.41
C TRP A 151 4.48 1.80 15.79
N ASP A 152 5.26 1.34 16.77
CA ASP A 152 5.21 1.87 18.13
C ASP A 152 5.74 3.30 18.24
N ALA A 153 6.61 3.74 17.31
CA ALA A 153 6.99 5.13 17.14
C ALA A 153 5.85 6.05 16.63
N GLY A 154 4.68 5.46 16.32
CA GLY A 154 3.44 6.16 15.99
C GLY A 154 3.10 6.19 14.50
N TYR A 155 3.96 5.67 13.62
CA TYR A 155 3.69 5.61 12.19
C TYR A 155 2.61 4.58 11.86
N LEU A 156 1.86 4.81 10.79
CA LEU A 156 1.03 3.79 10.18
C LEU A 156 1.90 2.93 9.27
N VAL A 157 1.94 1.62 9.50
CA VAL A 157 2.69 0.67 8.67
C VAL A 157 1.70 -0.23 7.94
N CYS A 158 1.76 -0.22 6.61
CA CYS A 158 0.91 -1.02 5.74
C CYS A 158 1.74 -2.01 4.93
N ALA A 159 1.42 -3.30 5.02
CA ALA A 159 2.11 -4.37 4.30
C ALA A 159 1.16 -5.17 3.40
N ALA A 160 1.65 -5.61 2.24
CA ALA A 160 0.91 -6.55 1.40
C ALA A 160 0.81 -7.93 2.06
N ALA A 161 -0.35 -8.58 1.93
CA ALA A 161 -0.57 -9.94 2.42
C ALA A 161 0.26 -11.01 1.67
N GLY A 162 0.84 -10.67 0.53
CA GLY A 162 1.56 -11.62 -0.34
C GLY A 162 0.66 -12.27 -1.40
N ASN A 163 1.29 -12.95 -2.35
CA ASN A 163 0.63 -13.55 -3.52
C ASN A 163 0.73 -15.10 -3.53
N GLN A 164 0.80 -15.69 -2.33
CA GLN A 164 0.99 -17.14 -2.10
C GLN A 164 -0.32 -17.86 -1.71
N GLY A 165 -1.48 -17.18 -1.82
CA GLY A 165 -2.77 -17.84 -1.66
C GLY A 165 -3.01 -18.92 -2.71
N PRO A 166 -4.02 -19.78 -2.55
CA PRO A 166 -5.12 -19.70 -1.57
C PRO A 166 -4.89 -20.42 -0.24
N ASP A 167 -3.71 -21.00 -0.05
CA ASP A 167 -3.46 -21.90 1.08
C ASP A 167 -3.54 -21.17 2.42
N ARG A 168 -3.92 -21.91 3.47
CA ARG A 168 -3.89 -21.38 4.84
C ARG A 168 -2.46 -21.02 5.21
N SER A 169 -2.28 -19.93 5.98
CA SER A 169 -0.96 -19.47 6.43
C SER A 169 -0.02 -19.08 5.29
N SER A 170 -0.59 -18.48 4.24
CA SER A 170 0.13 -17.96 3.07
C SER A 170 0.39 -16.45 3.13
N ILE A 171 0.13 -15.82 4.29
CA ILE A 171 0.52 -14.43 4.55
C ILE A 171 2.04 -14.34 4.64
N THR A 172 2.65 -13.43 3.88
CA THR A 172 4.11 -13.22 3.87
C THR A 172 4.57 -12.20 4.92
N VAL A 173 5.84 -12.30 5.35
CA VAL A 173 6.49 -11.27 6.19
C VAL A 173 6.69 -10.00 5.35
N PRO A 174 6.48 -8.77 5.89
CA PRO A 174 6.15 -8.45 7.29
C PRO A 174 4.65 -8.48 7.65
N GLY A 175 3.77 -8.81 6.70
CA GLY A 175 2.31 -8.86 6.91
C GLY A 175 1.83 -9.85 7.97
N THR A 176 2.71 -10.72 8.49
CA THR A 176 2.41 -11.58 9.64
C THR A 176 2.40 -10.85 10.98
N SER A 177 2.96 -9.64 11.08
CA SER A 177 2.97 -8.87 12.33
C SER A 177 1.55 -8.59 12.82
N PRO A 178 1.21 -8.86 14.10
CA PRO A 178 -0.09 -8.53 14.67
C PRO A 178 -0.36 -7.02 14.72
N ALA A 179 0.67 -6.19 14.88
CA ALA A 179 0.53 -4.75 15.08
C ALA A 179 0.11 -4.02 13.79
N ILE A 180 0.83 -4.26 12.69
CA ILE A 180 0.69 -3.47 11.45
C ILE A 180 -0.60 -3.77 10.68
N ILE A 181 -0.87 -2.99 9.64
CA ILE A 181 -2.02 -3.17 8.75
C ILE A 181 -1.60 -4.04 7.55
N THR A 182 -2.15 -5.24 7.45
CA THR A 182 -1.91 -6.20 6.38
C THR A 182 -3.07 -6.21 5.41
N VAL A 183 -2.79 -5.99 4.13
CA VAL A 183 -3.80 -5.77 3.09
C VAL A 183 -3.80 -6.92 2.08
N GLY A 184 -4.94 -7.61 1.96
CA GLY A 184 -5.20 -8.59 0.91
C GLY A 184 -5.90 -7.99 -0.32
N ALA A 185 -6.13 -8.82 -1.34
CA ALA A 185 -6.83 -8.42 -2.56
C ALA A 185 -8.30 -8.90 -2.55
N SER A 186 -9.23 -7.98 -2.74
CA SER A 186 -10.69 -8.25 -2.66
C SER A 186 -11.29 -8.87 -3.92
N ASP A 187 -10.60 -8.72 -5.06
CA ASP A 187 -11.01 -9.21 -6.37
C ASP A 187 -10.10 -10.33 -6.90
N ASP A 188 -9.50 -11.09 -5.98
CA ASP A 188 -8.55 -12.17 -6.25
C ASP A 188 -9.18 -13.40 -6.94
N GLU A 189 -10.51 -13.49 -7.00
CA GLU A 189 -11.24 -14.51 -7.76
C GLU A 189 -11.12 -14.33 -9.27
N ARG A 190 -10.60 -13.20 -9.75
CA ARG A 190 -10.35 -12.96 -11.18
C ARG A 190 -9.04 -13.61 -11.59
N ALA A 191 -9.07 -14.36 -12.69
CA ALA A 191 -7.84 -14.91 -13.26
C ALA A 191 -7.02 -13.80 -13.94
N VAL A 192 -5.89 -13.42 -13.33
CA VAL A 192 -5.04 -12.32 -13.79
C VAL A 192 -3.57 -12.71 -13.78
N ARG A 193 -2.71 -11.94 -14.47
CA ARG A 193 -1.26 -12.12 -14.36
C ARG A 193 -0.74 -11.46 -13.09
N VAL A 194 -0.15 -12.26 -12.21
CA VAL A 194 0.57 -11.85 -11.00
C VAL A 194 1.99 -12.39 -11.12
N GLN A 195 2.99 -11.52 -11.09
CA GLN A 195 4.41 -11.90 -11.22
C GLN A 195 4.68 -12.79 -12.46
N GLY A 196 4.10 -12.42 -13.61
CA GLY A 196 4.26 -13.16 -14.87
C GLY A 196 3.41 -14.42 -15.02
N GLN A 197 2.79 -14.92 -13.94
CA GLN A 197 1.99 -16.14 -13.96
C GLN A 197 0.49 -15.84 -13.90
N ARG A 198 -0.32 -16.59 -14.64
CA ARG A 198 -1.78 -16.48 -14.56
C ARG A 198 -2.25 -17.16 -13.27
N LYS A 199 -2.77 -16.40 -12.32
CA LYS A 199 -3.23 -16.88 -11.01
C LYS A 199 -4.67 -16.47 -10.74
N ARG A 200 -5.35 -17.26 -9.92
CA ARG A 200 -6.64 -17.01 -9.29
C ARG A 200 -6.50 -17.31 -7.80
N HIS A 201 -7.23 -16.62 -6.94
CA HIS A 201 -7.16 -16.75 -5.48
C HIS A 201 -5.76 -16.52 -4.90
N TYR A 202 -5.02 -15.57 -5.50
CA TYR A 202 -3.61 -15.34 -5.19
C TYR A 202 -3.39 -14.63 -3.85
N SER A 203 -4.40 -13.97 -3.28
CA SER A 203 -4.24 -13.19 -2.05
C SER A 203 -3.87 -14.12 -0.90
N GLY A 204 -2.79 -13.78 -0.17
CA GLY A 204 -2.41 -14.50 1.04
C GLY A 204 -3.56 -14.60 2.03
N ARG A 205 -3.69 -15.75 2.69
CA ARG A 205 -4.75 -16.07 3.65
C ARG A 205 -4.17 -16.47 4.98
N GLY A 206 -4.79 -15.99 6.04
CA GLY A 206 -4.41 -16.35 7.39
C GLY A 206 -5.03 -17.69 7.86
N PRO A 207 -4.99 -17.92 9.18
CA PRO A 207 -4.18 -17.14 10.13
C PRO A 207 -2.68 -17.33 9.82
N THR A 208 -1.83 -16.48 10.39
CA THR A 208 -0.37 -16.66 10.30
C THR A 208 0.05 -18.01 10.92
N PRO A 209 1.29 -18.48 10.71
CA PRO A 209 1.80 -19.66 11.41
C PRO A 209 1.66 -19.56 12.94
N GLU A 210 1.73 -18.35 13.49
CA GLU A 210 1.55 -18.00 14.91
C GLU A 210 0.07 -17.81 15.31
N LEU A 211 -0.87 -18.21 14.44
CA LEU A 211 -2.31 -18.15 14.66
C LEU A 211 -2.91 -16.74 14.79
N VAL A 212 -2.20 -15.70 14.33
CA VAL A 212 -2.74 -14.33 14.26
C VAL A 212 -3.72 -14.23 13.10
N GLU A 213 -4.90 -13.64 13.35
CA GLU A 213 -5.87 -13.37 12.30
C GLU A 213 -5.35 -12.29 11.33
N LYS A 214 -5.15 -12.69 10.07
CA LYS A 214 -4.72 -11.84 8.95
C LYS A 214 -5.39 -12.29 7.65
N PRO A 215 -5.52 -11.42 6.63
CA PRO A 215 -5.18 -10.00 6.62
C PRO A 215 -6.12 -9.16 7.52
N ASP A 216 -5.80 -7.90 7.81
CA ASP A 216 -6.70 -7.02 8.57
C ASP A 216 -7.86 -6.52 7.70
N LEU A 217 -7.62 -6.32 6.40
CA LEU A 217 -8.66 -5.94 5.43
C LEU A 217 -8.22 -6.28 4.01
N VAL A 218 -9.12 -6.05 3.04
CA VAL A 218 -8.84 -6.22 1.62
C VAL A 218 -9.16 -4.96 0.82
N ALA A 219 -8.46 -4.78 -0.30
CA ALA A 219 -8.75 -3.73 -1.28
C ALA A 219 -8.64 -4.27 -2.72
N PRO A 220 -9.16 -3.59 -3.75
CA PRO A 220 -9.02 -4.06 -5.13
C PRO A 220 -7.55 -4.16 -5.56
N GLY A 221 -7.13 -5.31 -6.09
CA GLY A 221 -5.75 -5.60 -6.49
C GLY A 221 -5.59 -6.25 -7.86
N ALA A 222 -6.68 -6.53 -8.60
CA ALA A 222 -6.63 -7.22 -9.88
C ALA A 222 -6.64 -6.26 -11.09
N SER A 223 -5.59 -6.27 -11.92
CA SER A 223 -5.49 -5.44 -13.15
C SER A 223 -5.68 -3.94 -12.87
N ILE A 224 -4.94 -3.43 -11.90
CA ILE A 224 -4.97 -2.02 -11.52
C ILE A 224 -4.08 -1.23 -12.49
N LEU A 225 -4.71 -0.33 -13.23
CA LEU A 225 -4.02 0.62 -14.10
C LEU A 225 -3.52 1.81 -13.27
N SER A 226 -2.20 2.04 -13.30
CA SER A 226 -1.48 3.10 -12.56
C SER A 226 -0.23 3.54 -13.34
N CYS A 227 0.51 4.52 -12.81
CA CYS A 227 1.68 5.14 -13.44
C CYS A 227 2.71 4.11 -13.90
N ASN A 228 3.29 4.34 -15.07
CA ASN A 228 4.33 3.50 -15.66
C ASN A 228 5.69 4.20 -15.56
N SER A 229 6.66 3.59 -14.87
CA SER A 229 8.02 4.16 -14.77
C SER A 229 8.70 4.29 -16.14
N PHE A 230 8.37 3.43 -17.09
CA PHE A 230 9.01 3.41 -18.41
C PHE A 230 8.34 4.34 -19.42
N PHE A 231 7.47 5.27 -18.98
CA PHE A 231 6.81 6.21 -19.88
C PHE A 231 7.84 6.98 -20.73
N GLY A 232 7.49 7.30 -21.97
CA GLY A 232 8.39 7.97 -22.91
C GLY A 232 9.39 7.03 -23.61
N GLN A 233 9.55 5.79 -23.16
CA GLN A 233 10.23 4.76 -23.96
C GLN A 233 9.35 4.32 -25.15
N PRO A 234 9.94 3.88 -26.27
CA PRO A 234 9.18 3.42 -27.43
C PRO A 234 8.14 2.35 -27.07
N GLY A 235 6.86 2.63 -27.34
CA GLY A 235 5.75 1.72 -27.06
C GLY A 235 5.24 1.73 -25.61
N ALA A 236 5.85 2.48 -24.70
CA ALA A 236 5.41 2.60 -23.31
C ALA A 236 4.48 3.80 -23.10
N GLY A 237 3.21 3.52 -22.79
CA GLY A 237 2.26 4.55 -22.37
C GLY A 237 2.52 5.05 -20.95
N TYR A 238 1.85 6.15 -20.56
CA TYR A 238 1.91 6.71 -19.20
C TYR A 238 1.40 5.74 -18.12
N TYR A 239 0.53 4.80 -18.47
CA TYR A 239 -0.07 3.90 -17.50
C TYR A 239 0.10 2.43 -17.90
N THR A 240 0.24 1.57 -16.90
CA THR A 240 0.34 0.12 -17.08
C THR A 240 -0.49 -0.64 -16.04
N ALA A 241 -0.99 -1.81 -16.41
CA ALA A 241 -1.81 -2.64 -15.54
C ALA A 241 -0.96 -3.68 -14.82
N LYS A 242 -1.05 -3.72 -13.49
CA LYS A 242 -0.42 -4.76 -12.66
C LYS A 242 -1.46 -5.39 -11.73
N SER A 243 -1.19 -6.59 -11.24
CA SER A 243 -2.07 -7.29 -10.30
C SER A 243 -1.28 -7.88 -9.15
N GLY A 244 -1.87 -7.88 -7.96
CA GLY A 244 -1.30 -8.44 -6.74
C GLY A 244 -1.82 -7.74 -5.49
N THR A 245 -1.52 -8.30 -4.34
CA THR A 245 -1.76 -7.61 -3.05
C THR A 245 -0.93 -6.34 -2.93
N SER A 246 0.23 -6.27 -3.61
CA SER A 246 1.01 -5.05 -3.81
C SER A 246 0.20 -3.91 -4.42
N MET A 247 -0.80 -4.16 -5.27
CA MET A 247 -1.66 -3.09 -5.81
C MET A 247 -2.83 -2.74 -4.88
N ALA A 248 -3.19 -3.64 -3.95
CA ALA A 248 -4.27 -3.40 -2.99
C ALA A 248 -3.80 -2.53 -1.81
N THR A 249 -2.61 -2.80 -1.27
CA THR A 249 -1.99 -2.03 -0.17
C THR A 249 -1.96 -0.51 -0.41
N PRO A 250 -1.48 0.02 -1.54
CA PRO A 250 -1.42 1.45 -1.77
C PRO A 250 -2.80 2.12 -1.82
N ALA A 251 -3.88 1.39 -2.13
CA ALA A 251 -5.22 1.94 -2.02
C ALA A 251 -5.60 2.20 -0.55
N VAL A 252 -5.23 1.28 0.36
CA VAL A 252 -5.41 1.52 1.80
C VAL A 252 -4.54 2.68 2.27
N VAL A 253 -3.28 2.74 1.85
CA VAL A 253 -2.36 3.84 2.19
C VAL A 253 -2.89 5.19 1.75
N GLY A 254 -3.41 5.31 0.52
CA GLY A 254 -4.02 6.55 0.04
C GLY A 254 -5.29 6.93 0.83
N ALA A 255 -6.12 5.97 1.21
CA ALA A 255 -7.29 6.21 2.05
C ALA A 255 -6.90 6.68 3.47
N LEU A 256 -5.85 6.08 4.03
CA LEU A 256 -5.30 6.50 5.33
C LEU A 256 -4.74 7.92 5.26
N ALA A 257 -4.13 8.34 4.15
CA ALA A 257 -3.66 9.71 3.99
C ALA A 257 -4.82 10.72 4.01
N LEU A 258 -5.96 10.38 3.40
CA LEU A 258 -7.18 11.19 3.48
C LEU A 258 -7.71 11.28 4.93
N LEU A 259 -7.70 10.17 5.67
CA LEU A 259 -8.10 10.17 7.07
C LEU A 259 -7.14 10.98 7.95
N CYS A 260 -5.83 10.88 7.72
CA CYS A 260 -4.83 11.65 8.47
C CYS A 260 -4.92 13.16 8.19
N GLU A 261 -5.33 13.56 6.99
CA GLU A 261 -5.64 14.98 6.69
C GLU A 261 -6.89 15.43 7.45
N LYS A 262 -7.95 14.60 7.48
CA LYS A 262 -9.21 14.91 8.17
C LYS A 262 -9.04 14.98 9.69
N GLU A 263 -8.36 14.00 10.28
CA GLU A 263 -8.24 13.82 11.73
C GLU A 263 -6.77 13.58 12.13
N PRO A 264 -5.94 14.64 12.11
CA PRO A 264 -4.49 14.52 12.30
C PRO A 264 -4.08 14.05 13.70
N ALA A 265 -4.95 14.21 14.70
CA ALA A 265 -4.70 13.81 16.08
C ALA A 265 -4.85 12.30 16.35
N LEU A 266 -5.43 11.53 15.41
CA LEU A 266 -5.62 10.10 15.63
C LEU A 266 -4.29 9.36 15.67
N THR A 267 -4.16 8.49 16.67
CA THR A 267 -3.05 7.53 16.76
C THR A 267 -3.19 6.43 15.71
N ASN A 268 -2.09 5.75 15.38
CA ASN A 268 -2.11 4.62 14.45
C ASN A 268 -3.02 3.46 14.94
N ARG A 269 -3.10 3.21 16.24
CA ARG A 269 -4.00 2.21 16.85
C ARG A 269 -5.47 2.58 16.63
N GLN A 270 -5.87 3.81 16.95
CA GLN A 270 -7.23 4.31 16.71
C GLN A 270 -7.60 4.29 15.21
N ILE A 271 -6.65 4.62 14.34
CA ILE A 271 -6.85 4.54 12.89
C ILE A 271 -7.07 3.09 12.44
N LYS A 272 -6.29 2.13 12.94
CA LYS A 272 -6.47 0.70 12.61
C LYS A 272 -7.81 0.16 13.10
N GLU A 273 -8.22 0.51 14.32
CA GLU A 273 -9.54 0.16 14.86
C GLU A 273 -10.66 0.73 13.98
N ARG A 274 -10.59 2.03 13.66
CA ARG A 274 -11.57 2.68 12.79
C ARG A 274 -11.61 2.06 11.40
N LEU A 275 -10.45 1.72 10.83
CA LEU A 275 -10.35 1.05 9.54
C LEU A 275 -11.08 -0.29 9.56
N CYS A 276 -10.96 -1.06 10.64
CA CYS A 276 -11.61 -2.35 10.75
C CYS A 276 -13.14 -2.25 10.90
N ILE A 277 -13.65 -1.31 11.69
CA ILE A 277 -15.12 -1.18 11.88
C ILE A 277 -15.83 -0.55 10.68
N SER A 278 -15.10 0.15 9.79
CA SER A 278 -15.65 0.85 8.63
C SER A 278 -15.66 0.05 7.34
N CYS A 279 -15.03 -1.12 7.32
CA CYS A 279 -14.95 -1.96 6.12
C CYS A 279 -16.31 -2.54 5.71
N ARG A 280 -16.51 -2.72 4.39
CA ARG A 280 -17.66 -3.44 3.85
C ARG A 280 -17.41 -4.95 3.88
N ASN A 281 -18.20 -5.67 4.66
CA ASN A 281 -18.15 -7.12 4.71
C ASN A 281 -18.55 -7.73 3.35
N LEU A 282 -17.71 -8.59 2.79
CA LEU A 282 -17.92 -9.29 1.52
C LEU A 282 -18.55 -10.68 1.68
N GLY A 283 -18.90 -11.10 2.90
CA GLY A 283 -19.45 -12.43 3.19
C GLY A 283 -18.42 -13.57 3.23
N TYR A 284 -17.13 -13.27 3.19
CA TYR A 284 -16.06 -14.26 3.28
C TYR A 284 -15.59 -14.51 4.73
N PRO A 285 -14.88 -15.62 4.99
CA PRO A 285 -14.23 -15.82 6.29
C PRO A 285 -13.19 -14.74 6.63
N ARG A 286 -13.01 -14.46 7.93
CA ARG A 286 -12.05 -13.46 8.46
C ARG A 286 -10.63 -13.68 7.94
N ASN A 287 -10.17 -14.93 7.84
CA ASN A 287 -8.83 -15.25 7.35
C ASN A 287 -8.61 -14.96 5.85
N ARG A 288 -9.67 -14.61 5.11
CA ARG A 288 -9.62 -14.20 3.70
C ARG A 288 -9.78 -12.70 3.53
N GLN A 289 -10.80 -12.11 4.16
CA GLN A 289 -11.14 -10.69 3.94
C GLN A 289 -10.77 -9.75 5.09
N GLY A 290 -10.30 -10.30 6.22
CA GLY A 290 -10.15 -9.53 7.45
C GLY A 290 -11.48 -8.90 7.87
N CYS A 291 -11.43 -7.62 8.18
CA CYS A 291 -12.56 -6.77 8.50
C CYS A 291 -13.49 -6.46 7.30
N GLY A 292 -13.05 -6.76 6.08
CA GLY A 292 -13.81 -6.57 4.85
C GLY A 292 -13.07 -5.71 3.84
N ARG A 293 -13.79 -5.21 2.84
CA ARG A 293 -13.23 -4.32 1.83
C ARG A 293 -13.16 -2.88 2.33
N LEU A 294 -12.04 -2.22 2.04
CA LEU A 294 -11.88 -0.78 2.24
C LEU A 294 -13.11 0.01 1.74
N TRP A 295 -13.60 0.92 2.58
CA TRP A 295 -14.75 1.76 2.31
C TRP A 295 -14.57 3.16 2.91
N LEU A 296 -14.35 4.16 2.06
CA LEU A 296 -14.02 5.53 2.47
C LEU A 296 -15.17 6.27 3.18
N PRO A 297 -16.44 6.16 2.77
CA PRO A 297 -17.53 6.84 3.49
C PRO A 297 -17.60 6.43 4.96
N GLY A 298 -17.51 5.13 5.26
CA GLY A 298 -17.45 4.65 6.65
C GLY A 298 -16.17 5.10 7.36
N LEU A 299 -15.01 5.01 6.69
CA LEU A 299 -13.71 5.36 7.28
C LEU A 299 -13.62 6.84 7.67
N LEU A 300 -14.15 7.71 6.81
CA LEU A 300 -14.17 9.15 6.98
C LEU A 300 -15.42 9.62 7.74
N GLY A 301 -16.37 8.75 8.07
CA GLY A 301 -17.63 9.15 8.70
C GLY A 301 -18.44 10.14 7.85
N LEU A 302 -18.42 9.96 6.52
CA LEU A 302 -19.10 10.79 5.52
C LEU A 302 -20.26 10.03 4.86
N GLU A 303 -20.96 9.19 5.63
CA GLU A 303 -22.14 8.47 5.12
C GLU A 303 -23.34 9.42 5.04
N GLU A 304 -24.06 9.39 3.93
CA GLU A 304 -25.40 9.99 3.87
C GLU A 304 -26.34 9.19 4.77
N ALA A 305 -27.27 9.88 5.45
CA ALA A 305 -28.17 9.28 6.43
C ALA A 305 -29.06 8.13 5.89
N SER A 306 -29.12 7.89 4.58
CA SER A 306 -29.97 6.89 3.94
C SER A 306 -29.32 5.51 3.70
N SER A 307 -28.04 5.30 4.06
CA SER A 307 -27.34 4.02 3.80
C SER A 307 -27.26 3.07 4.99
N ARG A 308 -28.07 3.31 6.05
CA ARG A 308 -28.12 2.48 7.27
C ARG A 308 -29.32 1.51 7.33
N GLU A 309 -30.03 1.32 6.22
CA GLU A 309 -31.10 0.32 6.07
C GLU A 309 -30.63 -0.93 5.33
#